data_AF-A0A950WAC5-F1
#
_entry.id   AF-A0A950WAC5-F1
#
_cell.length_a   1.000
_cell.length_b   1.000
_cell.length_c   1.000
_cell.angle_alpha   90.00
_cell.angle_beta   90.00
_cell.angle_gamma   90.00
#
_symmetry.space_group_name_H-M   'P 1'
#
loop_
_entity.id
_entity.type
_entity.pdbx_description
1 polymer ?
#
loop_
_entity_poly.entity_id
_entity_poly.type
_entity_poly.pdbx_seq_one_letter_code
_entity_poly.pdbx_strand_id
1 'polypeptide(L)'
;AQQVPLKGAVIVSTPQDLALVDARRGIAMFRRVNVPVLGIVENMSYFMCPECGSRADIFGHGGARHEAERQGVPFLGEVPLHMQIREKSDAGLPVVATDPDGPHAMIYRTIAARVRDGLVGASKPAPKIVIEA
;
A
#
# COMPACT_ATOMS: atom_id res chain seq x y z
N ALA A 1 -5.78 25.82 -10.22
CA ALA A 1 -5.06 24.68 -9.62
C ALA A 1 -4.27 23.98 -10.72
N GLN A 2 -2.94 23.88 -10.59
CA GLN A 2 -2.10 23.18 -11.55
C GLN A 2 -2.32 21.66 -11.33
N GLN A 3 -2.97 20.97 -12.26
CA GLN A 3 -3.19 19.53 -12.17
C GLN A 3 -1.86 18.82 -12.38
N VAL A 4 -1.21 18.42 -11.28
CA VAL A 4 0.00 17.60 -11.35
C VAL A 4 -0.41 16.22 -11.89
N PRO A 5 0.20 15.74 -12.99
CA PRO A 5 -0.15 14.45 -13.55
C PRO A 5 0.20 13.32 -12.57
N LEU A 6 -0.82 12.58 -12.13
CA LEU A 6 -0.66 11.46 -11.21
C LEU A 6 -0.12 10.22 -11.95
N LYS A 7 1.02 9.71 -11.50
CA LYS A 7 1.64 8.49 -12.07
C LYS A 7 1.00 7.20 -11.56
N GLY A 8 0.28 7.26 -10.45
CA GLY A 8 -0.45 6.14 -9.88
C GLY A 8 -0.91 6.41 -8.45
N ALA A 9 -1.64 5.45 -7.89
CA ALA A 9 -2.17 5.50 -6.54
C ALA A 9 -1.81 4.24 -5.75
N VAL A 10 -1.51 4.40 -4.46
CA VAL A 10 -1.37 3.29 -3.50
C VAL A 10 -2.56 3.36 -2.56
N ILE A 11 -3.25 2.25 -2.38
CA ILE A 11 -4.37 2.14 -1.43
C ILE A 11 -3.84 1.54 -0.13
N VAL A 12 -4.20 2.12 1.00
CA VAL A 12 -3.86 1.60 2.32
C VAL A 12 -5.16 1.29 3.05
N SER A 13 -5.28 0.08 3.61
CA SER A 13 -6.45 -0.34 4.38
C SER A 13 -6.03 -1.25 5.52
N THR A 14 -6.89 -1.39 6.51
CA THR A 14 -6.79 -2.44 7.53
C THR A 14 -7.59 -3.69 7.09
N PRO A 15 -7.35 -4.88 7.68
CA PRO A 15 -7.93 -6.14 7.20
C PRO A 15 -9.45 -6.29 7.41
N GLN A 16 -10.10 -5.44 8.20
CA GLN A 16 -11.53 -5.53 8.49
C GLN A 16 -12.40 -5.19 7.27
N ASP A 17 -13.52 -5.90 7.14
CA ASP A 17 -14.49 -5.71 6.05
C ASP A 17 -14.96 -4.26 5.86
N LEU A 18 -15.15 -3.52 6.96
CA LEU A 18 -15.58 -2.13 6.94
C LEU A 18 -14.53 -1.23 6.27
N ALA A 19 -13.25 -1.40 6.62
CA ALA A 19 -12.16 -0.64 6.00
C ALA A 19 -11.99 -1.00 4.51
N LEU A 20 -12.22 -2.27 4.16
CA LEU A 20 -12.15 -2.74 2.77
C LEU A 20 -13.24 -2.12 1.88
N VAL A 21 -14.37 -1.64 2.44
CA VAL A 21 -15.38 -0.90 1.65
C VAL A 21 -14.77 0.36 1.04
N ASP A 22 -13.94 1.08 1.78
CA ASP A 22 -13.34 2.33 1.30
C ASP A 22 -12.17 2.04 0.34
N ALA A 23 -11.41 0.98 0.57
CA ALA A 23 -10.41 0.52 -0.41
C ALA A 23 -11.05 0.19 -1.77
N ARG A 24 -12.18 -0.52 -1.78
CA ARG A 24 -12.94 -0.82 -3.01
C ARG A 24 -13.38 0.44 -3.74
N ARG A 25 -13.93 1.41 -3.00
CA ARG A 25 -14.36 2.70 -3.55
C ARG A 25 -13.18 3.48 -4.14
N GLY A 26 -12.06 3.51 -3.43
CA GLY A 26 -10.82 4.15 -3.90
C GLY A 26 -10.31 3.55 -5.21
N ILE A 27 -10.26 2.21 -5.30
CA ILE A 27 -9.86 1.50 -6.53
C ILE A 27 -10.79 1.86 -7.69
N ALA A 28 -12.11 1.83 -7.46
CA ALA A 28 -13.09 2.17 -8.48
C ALA A 28 -12.97 3.64 -8.93
N MET A 29 -12.72 4.56 -8.01
CA MET A 29 -12.49 5.97 -8.32
C MET A 29 -11.26 6.16 -9.22
N PHE A 30 -10.10 5.61 -8.84
CA PHE A 30 -8.87 5.78 -9.62
C PHE A 30 -8.97 5.18 -11.02
N ARG A 31 -9.66 4.03 -11.18
CA ARG A 31 -10.00 3.48 -12.49
C ARG A 31 -10.82 4.44 -13.34
N ARG A 32 -11.85 5.09 -12.77
CA ARG A 32 -12.70 6.06 -13.49
C ARG A 32 -11.92 7.29 -13.96
N VAL A 33 -10.96 7.78 -13.16
CA VAL A 33 -10.12 8.93 -13.52
C VAL A 33 -8.83 8.52 -14.27
N ASN A 34 -8.75 7.28 -14.76
CA ASN A 34 -7.63 6.76 -15.54
C ASN A 34 -6.26 6.80 -14.83
N VAL A 35 -6.25 6.77 -13.50
CA VAL A 35 -5.04 6.69 -12.69
C VAL A 35 -4.76 5.22 -12.32
N PRO A 36 -3.55 4.69 -12.59
CA PRO A 36 -3.25 3.29 -12.28
C PRO A 36 -3.14 3.08 -10.76
N VAL A 37 -3.78 2.03 -10.26
CA VAL A 37 -3.58 1.59 -8.87
C VAL A 37 -2.33 0.71 -8.84
N LEU A 38 -1.27 1.21 -8.20
CA LEU A 38 0.02 0.53 -8.07
C LEU A 38 -0.05 -0.66 -7.11
N GLY A 39 -1.01 -0.64 -6.19
CA GLY A 39 -1.35 -1.77 -5.35
C GLY A 39 -1.98 -1.38 -4.02
N ILE A 40 -2.16 -2.37 -3.16
CA ILE A 40 -2.76 -2.25 -1.82
C ILE A 40 -1.74 -2.62 -0.75
N VAL A 41 -1.68 -1.84 0.32
CA VAL A 41 -0.96 -2.15 1.57
C VAL A 41 -1.96 -2.50 2.67
N GLU A 42 -1.72 -3.59 3.38
CA GLU A 42 -2.46 -3.91 4.60
C GLU A 42 -1.77 -3.26 5.81
N ASN A 43 -2.38 -2.26 6.40
CA ASN A 43 -1.91 -1.65 7.64
C ASN A 43 -2.53 -2.34 8.86
N MET A 44 -1.84 -2.25 10.00
CA MET A 44 -2.28 -2.88 11.26
C MET A 44 -2.62 -4.37 11.09
N SER A 45 -1.83 -5.09 10.30
CA SER A 45 -2.13 -6.46 9.84
C SER A 45 -2.02 -7.51 10.94
N TYR A 46 -1.14 -7.28 11.91
CA TYR A 46 -0.97 -8.12 13.10
C TYR A 46 -0.24 -7.33 14.19
N PHE A 47 -0.31 -7.82 15.42
CA PHE A 47 0.43 -7.33 16.57
C PHE A 47 1.37 -8.43 17.07
N MET A 48 2.63 -8.09 17.32
CA MET A 48 3.60 -8.98 17.97
C MET A 48 3.72 -8.55 19.42
N CYS A 49 3.37 -9.43 20.35
CA CYS A 49 3.51 -9.15 21.77
C CYS A 49 5.01 -9.01 22.12
N PRO A 50 5.46 -7.85 22.63
CA PRO A 50 6.86 -7.63 22.96
C PRO A 50 7.31 -8.46 24.17
N GLU A 51 6.39 -8.92 25.01
CA GLU A 51 6.69 -9.66 26.23
C GLU A 51 6.82 -11.17 26.01
N CYS A 52 5.92 -11.76 25.20
CA CYS A 52 5.88 -13.21 24.99
C CYS A 52 6.15 -13.65 23.54
N GLY A 53 6.31 -12.71 22.60
CA GLY A 53 6.60 -13.00 21.20
C GLY A 53 5.43 -13.59 20.40
N SER A 54 4.24 -13.73 21.00
CA SER A 54 3.07 -14.24 20.30
C SER A 54 2.56 -13.24 19.27
N ARG A 55 2.03 -13.77 18.17
CA ARG A 55 1.34 -12.99 17.15
C ARG A 55 -0.16 -12.98 17.45
N ALA A 56 -0.78 -11.80 17.38
CA ALA A 56 -2.21 -11.61 17.48
C ALA A 56 -2.74 -10.83 16.28
N ASP A 57 -3.72 -11.39 15.58
CA ASP A 57 -4.40 -10.73 14.46
C ASP A 57 -5.62 -9.94 15.01
N ILE A 58 -5.34 -8.91 15.83
CA ILE A 58 -6.34 -8.15 16.63
C ILE A 58 -7.47 -7.57 15.76
N PHE A 59 -7.15 -7.27 14.49
CA PHE A 59 -8.05 -6.67 13.51
C PHE A 59 -8.44 -7.63 12.39
N GLY A 60 -8.16 -8.93 12.53
CA GLY A 60 -8.13 -9.89 11.43
C GLY A 60 -6.81 -9.80 10.64
N HIS A 61 -6.66 -10.63 9.61
CA HIS A 61 -5.46 -10.69 8.79
C HIS A 61 -5.78 -11.06 7.34
N GLY A 62 -5.05 -10.47 6.39
CA GLY A 62 -5.11 -10.82 4.98
C GLY A 62 -6.31 -10.26 4.22
N GLY A 63 -7.23 -9.53 4.85
CA GLY A 63 -8.40 -8.96 4.18
C GLY A 63 -8.03 -8.07 2.97
N ALA A 64 -7.00 -7.25 3.09
CA ALA A 64 -6.55 -6.39 2.00
C ALA A 64 -5.81 -7.17 0.90
N ARG A 65 -5.13 -8.27 1.26
CA ARG A 65 -4.51 -9.19 0.29
C ARG A 65 -5.56 -9.86 -0.59
N HIS A 66 -6.59 -10.45 0.03
CA HIS A 66 -7.70 -11.08 -0.71
C HIS A 66 -8.46 -10.05 -1.56
N GLU A 67 -8.64 -8.81 -1.06
CA GLU A 67 -9.23 -7.74 -1.87
C GLU A 67 -8.35 -7.38 -3.07
N ALA A 68 -7.03 -7.28 -2.89
CA ALA A 68 -6.10 -6.99 -3.97
C ALA A 68 -6.22 -8.03 -5.09
N GLU A 69 -6.23 -9.32 -4.72
CA GLU A 69 -6.43 -10.44 -5.65
C GLU A 69 -7.77 -10.34 -6.37
N ARG A 70 -8.87 -10.13 -5.64
CA ARG A 70 -10.21 -10.00 -6.21
C ARG A 70 -10.34 -8.84 -7.19
N GLN A 71 -9.68 -7.72 -6.89
CA GLN A 71 -9.68 -6.55 -7.75
C GLN A 71 -8.66 -6.67 -8.88
N GLY A 72 -7.78 -7.67 -8.90
CA GLY A 72 -6.70 -7.76 -9.89
C GLY A 72 -5.70 -6.61 -9.79
N VAL A 73 -5.40 -6.16 -8.57
CA VAL A 73 -4.37 -5.14 -8.30
C VAL A 73 -3.25 -5.75 -7.44
N PRO A 74 -2.00 -5.24 -7.51
CA PRO A 74 -0.90 -5.80 -6.73
C PRO A 74 -1.10 -5.68 -5.22
N PHE A 75 -0.68 -6.70 -4.48
CA PHE A 75 -0.50 -6.60 -3.03
C PHE A 75 0.94 -6.18 -2.72
N LEU A 76 1.10 -5.01 -2.10
CA LEU A 76 2.41 -4.39 -1.88
C LEU A 76 3.07 -4.87 -0.60
N GLY A 77 2.30 -5.28 0.40
CA GLY A 77 2.82 -5.77 1.67
C GLY A 77 1.90 -5.45 2.84
N GLU A 78 2.34 -5.86 4.02
CA GLU A 78 1.63 -5.68 5.28
C GLU A 78 2.53 -4.98 6.30
N VAL A 79 1.93 -4.12 7.12
CA VAL A 79 2.60 -3.36 8.18
C VAL A 79 1.99 -3.77 9.53
N PRO A 80 2.80 -4.18 10.52
CA PRO A 80 2.28 -4.56 11.83
C PRO A 80 1.84 -3.33 12.63
N LEU A 81 0.94 -3.56 13.59
CA LEU A 81 0.72 -2.63 14.68
C LEU A 81 1.87 -2.78 15.68
N HIS A 82 2.80 -1.82 15.68
CA HIS A 82 3.99 -1.88 16.54
C HIS A 82 4.28 -0.54 17.21
N MET A 83 4.59 -0.56 18.52
CA MET A 83 4.83 0.65 19.32
C MET A 83 5.94 1.52 18.75
N GLN A 84 7.07 0.92 18.39
CA GLN A 84 8.20 1.65 17.81
C GLN A 84 7.83 2.38 16.50
N ILE A 85 6.92 1.83 15.68
CA ILE A 85 6.44 2.53 14.47
C ILE A 85 5.63 3.76 14.87
N ARG A 86 4.68 3.60 15.80
CA ARG A 86 3.80 4.69 16.27
C ARG A 86 4.57 5.80 16.98
N GLU A 87 5.35 5.48 17.99
CA GLU A 87 6.10 6.46 18.79
C GLU A 87 7.11 7.24 17.96
N LYS A 88 7.87 6.55 17.11
CA LYS A 88 8.86 7.20 16.26
C LYS A 88 8.22 8.05 15.16
N SER A 89 7.08 7.63 14.60
CA SER A 89 6.36 8.43 13.61
C SER A 89 5.80 9.71 14.24
N ASP A 90 5.21 9.61 15.43
CA ASP A 90 4.67 10.75 16.16
C ASP A 90 5.76 11.74 16.59
N ALA A 91 6.96 11.25 16.90
CA ALA A 91 8.12 12.08 17.19
C ALA A 91 8.78 12.71 15.93
N GLY A 92 8.28 12.43 14.72
CA GLY A 92 8.90 12.90 13.46
C GLY A 92 10.21 12.20 13.11
N LEU A 93 10.46 11.02 13.70
CA LEU A 93 11.71 10.25 13.62
C LEU A 93 11.49 8.86 13.02
N PRO A 94 10.90 8.73 11.81
CA PRO A 94 10.37 7.47 11.30
C PRO A 94 11.40 6.33 11.28
N VAL A 95 10.92 5.08 11.47
CA VAL A 95 11.77 3.88 11.59
C VAL A 95 12.74 3.72 10.42
N VAL A 96 12.35 4.08 9.19
CA VAL A 96 13.23 4.00 8.01
C VAL A 96 14.45 4.92 8.06
N ALA A 97 14.39 6.00 8.86
CA ALA A 97 15.48 6.96 9.02
C ALA A 97 16.30 6.68 10.28
N THR A 98 15.65 6.28 11.37
CA THR A 98 16.30 6.13 12.68
C THR A 98 16.67 4.69 13.05
N ASP A 99 16.21 3.72 12.28
CA ASP A 99 16.53 2.29 12.43
C ASP A 99 16.51 1.62 11.04
N PRO A 100 17.37 2.04 10.11
CA PRO A 100 17.25 1.75 8.67
C PRO A 100 17.38 0.26 8.33
N ASP A 101 18.08 -0.51 9.16
CA ASP A 101 18.32 -1.94 9.03
C ASP A 101 17.39 -2.79 9.91
N GLY A 102 16.54 -2.12 10.71
CA GLY A 102 15.56 -2.77 11.59
C GLY A 102 14.44 -3.45 10.80
N PRO A 103 13.77 -4.44 11.42
CA PRO A 103 12.75 -5.25 10.75
C PRO A 103 11.59 -4.40 10.19
N HIS A 104 11.18 -3.36 10.93
CA HIS A 104 10.10 -2.47 10.51
C HIS A 104 10.50 -1.58 9.32
N ALA A 105 11.74 -1.08 9.30
CA ALA A 105 12.24 -0.31 8.17
C ALA A 105 12.30 -1.15 6.89
N MET A 106 12.68 -2.43 7.01
CA MET A 106 12.73 -3.36 5.88
C MET A 106 11.37 -3.60 5.25
N ILE A 107 10.28 -3.62 6.03
CA ILE A 107 8.92 -3.69 5.50
C ILE A 107 8.62 -2.49 4.59
N TYR A 108 8.85 -1.26 5.07
CA TYR A 108 8.61 -0.05 4.28
C TYR A 108 9.51 0.04 3.05
N ARG A 109 10.80 -0.35 3.17
CA ARG A 109 11.73 -0.41 2.03
C ARG A 109 11.25 -1.38 0.96
N THR A 110 10.74 -2.54 1.36
CA THR A 110 10.18 -3.55 0.45
C THR A 110 8.94 -3.03 -0.26
N ILE A 111 8.01 -2.41 0.47
CA ILE A 111 6.81 -1.77 -0.11
C ILE A 111 7.23 -0.67 -1.10
N ALA A 112 8.17 0.20 -0.71
CA ALA A 112 8.66 1.29 -1.56
C ALA A 112 9.32 0.77 -2.84
N ALA A 113 10.10 -0.31 -2.77
CA ALA A 113 10.67 -0.95 -3.95
C ALA A 113 9.58 -1.47 -4.90
N ARG A 114 8.56 -2.15 -4.38
CA ARG A 114 7.42 -2.63 -5.19
C ARG A 114 6.63 -1.49 -5.83
N VAL A 115 6.42 -0.39 -5.10
CA VAL A 115 5.79 0.83 -5.64
C VAL A 115 6.63 1.42 -6.77
N ARG A 116 7.94 1.56 -6.56
CA ARG A 116 8.88 2.07 -7.57
C ARG A 116 8.85 1.20 -8.83
N ASP A 117 8.86 -0.12 -8.69
CA ASP A 117 8.85 -1.04 -9.82
C ASP A 117 7.51 -0.95 -10.58
N GLY A 118 6.39 -0.77 -9.87
CA GLY A 118 5.08 -0.51 -10.46
C GLY A 118 4.99 0.80 -11.26
N LEU A 119 5.77 1.82 -10.89
CA LEU A 119 5.82 3.09 -11.64
C LEU A 119 6.50 2.94 -13.00
N VAL A 120 7.48 2.03 -13.14
CA VAL A 120 8.18 1.77 -14.41
C VAL A 120 7.24 1.09 -15.41
N GLY A 121 6.37 0.19 -14.94
CA GLY A 121 5.37 -0.50 -15.78
C GLY A 121 4.13 0.34 -16.13
N ALA A 122 3.88 1.45 -15.42
CA ALA A 122 2.70 2.30 -15.63
C ALA A 122 2.79 3.25 -16.85
N SER A 123 3.84 3.13 -17.66
CA SER A 123 3.97 3.80 -18.94
C SER A 123 2.90 3.30 -19.92
N LYS A 124 1.74 3.97 -19.98
CA LYS A 124 0.76 3.74 -21.06
C LYS A 124 1.48 3.92 -22.41
N PRO A 125 1.45 2.94 -23.32
CA PRO A 125 1.94 3.16 -24.68
C PRO A 125 1.16 4.31 -25.31
N ALA A 126 1.86 5.14 -26.09
CA ALA A 126 1.23 6.24 -26.81
C ALA A 126 0.07 5.70 -27.69
N PRO A 127 -1.05 6.42 -27.78
CA PRO A 127 -2.17 5.97 -28.60
C PRO A 127 -1.71 5.77 -30.05
N LYS A 128 -2.14 4.67 -30.68
CA LYS A 128 -1.93 4.47 -32.11
C LYS A 128 -2.73 5.52 -32.87
N ILE A 129 -2.05 6.47 -33.49
CA ILE A 129 -2.66 7.36 -34.47
C ILE A 129 -2.81 6.54 -35.75
N VAL A 130 -4.04 6.19 -36.10
CA VAL A 130 -4.37 5.56 -37.39
C VAL A 130 -4.80 6.69 -38.32
N ILE A 131 -4.02 6.94 -39.36
CA ILE A 131 -4.41 7.82 -40.47
C ILE A 131 -4.93 6.91 -41.56
N GLU A 132 -6.24 6.93 -41.79
CA GLU A 132 -6.86 6.28 -42.94
C GLU A 132 -6.60 7.15 -44.18
N ALA A 133 -6.16 6.50 -45.26
CA ALA A 133 -5.82 7.13 -46.53
C ALA A 133 -7.04 7.31 -47.44
#